data_AF-A0A0C4Y5P4-F1
#
_entry.id   AF-A0A0C4Y5P4-F1
#
_cell.length_a   1.000
_cell.length_b   1.000
_cell.length_c   1.000
_cell.angle_alpha   90.00
_cell.angle_beta   90.00
_cell.angle_gamma   90.00
#
_symmetry.space_group_name_H-M   'P 1'
#
loop_
_entity.id
_entity.type
_entity.pdbx_description
1 polymer ?
#
loop_
_entity_poly.entity_id
_entity_poly.type
_entity_poly.pdbx_seq_one_letter_code
_entity_poly.pdbx_strand_id
1 'polypeptide(L)' 'MRVKDIELIREGDCAHPWAWVDLDLDDVDPMSVWKLVAKLDRRYIAGCHTRWHVPAYRAR' A
#
# COMPACT_ATOMS: atom_id res chain seq x y z
N MET A 1 3.11 7.30 -11.85
CA MET A 1 2.60 6.28 -10.90
C MET A 1 1.10 6.46 -10.76
N ARG A 2 0.34 5.40 -11.02
CA ARG A 2 -1.13 5.39 -10.90
C ARG A 2 -1.55 4.15 -10.12
N VAL A 3 -2.69 4.23 -9.43
CA VAL A 3 -3.30 3.06 -8.81
C VAL A 3 -3.95 2.23 -9.92
N LYS A 4 -3.55 0.96 -10.03
CA LYS A 4 -4.09 0.01 -10.98
C LYS A 4 -5.26 -0.76 -10.39
N ASP A 5 -5.11 -1.21 -9.14
CA ASP A 5 -6.13 -2.00 -8.44
C ASP A 5 -6.02 -1.81 -6.92
N ILE A 6 -7.14 -2.01 -6.22
CA ILE A 6 -7.19 -2.01 -4.76
C ILE A 6 -8.02 -3.22 -4.32
N GLU A 7 -7.40 -4.10 -3.53
CA GLU A 7 -8.05 -5.29 -3.00
C GLU A 7 -8.10 -5.22 -1.47
N LEU A 8 -9.29 -5.20 -0.89
CA LEU A 8 -9.48 -5.26 0.56
C LEU A 8 -9.26 -6.67 1.07
N ILE A 9 -8.33 -6.82 2.02
CA ILE A 9 -8.06 -8.09 2.67
C ILE A 9 -9.11 -8.30 3.77
N ARG A 10 -10.06 -9.20 3.51
CA ARG A 10 -11.16 -9.51 4.43
C ARG A 10 -10.80 -10.62 5.42
N GLU A 11 -9.88 -11.50 5.03
CA GLU A 11 -9.36 -12.55 5.88
C GLU A 11 -8.10 -12.03 6.60
N GLY A 12 -8.23 -11.69 7.88
CA GLY A 12 -7.14 -11.08 8.65
C GLY A 12 -7.60 -10.54 9.98
N ASP A 13 -6.77 -9.67 10.58
CA ASP A 13 -7.11 -8.98 11.82
C ASP A 13 -8.23 -7.95 11.58
N CYS A 14 -9.43 -8.23 12.08
CA CYS A 14 -10.58 -7.35 11.97
C CYS A 14 -10.37 -5.98 12.66
N ALA A 15 -9.47 -5.88 13.64
CA ALA A 15 -9.14 -4.61 14.30
C ALA A 15 -8.17 -3.76 13.47
N HIS A 16 -7.43 -4.39 12.55
CA HIS A 16 -6.44 -3.73 11.70
C HIS A 16 -6.64 -4.16 10.25
N PRO A 17 -7.64 -3.60 9.54
CA PRO A 17 -7.91 -4.00 8.16
C PRO A 17 -6.76 -3.63 7.23
N TRP A 18 -6.51 -4.49 6.24
CA TRP A 18 -5.48 -4.31 5.23
C TRP A 18 -6.08 -4.20 3.83
N ALA A 19 -5.35 -3.54 2.95
CA ALA A 19 -5.64 -3.54 1.53
C ALA A 19 -4.34 -3.71 0.74
N TRP A 20 -4.38 -4.49 -0.33
CA TRP A 20 -3.37 -4.44 -1.37
C TRP A 20 -3.67 -3.27 -2.29
N VAL A 21 -2.62 -2.53 -2.65
CA VAL A 21 -2.69 -1.45 -3.63
C VAL A 21 -1.68 -1.76 -4.72
N ASP A 22 -2.16 -2.15 -5.88
CA ASP A 22 -1.31 -2.38 -7.04
C ASP A 22 -1.06 -1.06 -7.76
N LEU A 23 0.21 -0.75 -7.96
CA LEU A 23 0.67 0.47 -8.60
C LEU A 23 1.21 0.15 -9.99
N ASP A 24 0.81 0.98 -10.95
CA ASP A 24 1.44 1.02 -12.26
C ASP A 24 2.70 1.90 -12.20
N LEU A 25 3.83 1.28 -12.57
CA LEU A 25 5.18 1.83 -12.50
C LEU A 25 5.86 1.94 -13.87
N ASP A 26 5.15 1.70 -14.98
CA ASP A 26 5.75 1.53 -16.32
C ASP A 26 6.71 2.68 -16.72
N ASP A 27 6.40 3.93 -16.31
CA ASP A 27 7.23 5.12 -16.57
C ASP A 27 7.84 5.74 -15.30
N VAL A 28 8.04 4.96 -14.23
CA VAL A 28 8.46 5.49 -12.93
C VAL A 28 9.67 4.74 -12.38
N ASP A 29 10.63 5.49 -11.86
CA ASP A 29 11.75 4.95 -11.07
C ASP A 29 11.22 4.06 -9.94
N PRO A 30 11.62 2.77 -9.85
CA PRO A 30 11.23 1.86 -8.77
C PRO A 30 11.45 2.44 -7.37
N MET A 31 12.43 3.32 -7.18
CA MET A 31 12.67 3.99 -5.89
C MET A 31 11.53 4.91 -5.45
N SER A 32 10.67 5.31 -6.38
CA SER A 32 9.49 6.15 -6.11
C SER A 32 8.45 5.46 -5.23
N VAL A 33 8.36 4.12 -5.28
CA VAL A 33 7.48 3.36 -4.38
C VAL A 33 7.93 3.52 -2.94
N TRP A 34 9.22 3.40 -2.67
CA TRP A 34 9.78 3.58 -1.33
C TRP A 34 9.59 5.02 -0.82
N LYS A 35 9.78 6.02 -1.70
CA LYS A 35 9.50 7.42 -1.37
C LYS A 35 8.02 7.66 -1.07
N LEU A 36 7.11 6.98 -1.76
CA LEU A 36 5.67 7.06 -1.50
C LEU A 36 5.34 6.46 -0.12
N VAL A 37 5.80 5.23 0.13
CA VAL A 37 5.58 4.54 1.41
C VAL A 37 6.11 5.38 2.58
N ALA A 38 7.32 5.93 2.46
CA ALA A 38 7.88 6.81 3.49
C ALA A 38 7.03 8.06 3.76
N LYS A 39 6.32 8.59 2.75
CA LYS A 39 5.45 9.77 2.90
C LYS A 39 4.10 9.42 3.54
N LEU A 40 3.58 8.23 3.26
CA LEU A 40 2.26 7.77 3.69
C LEU A 40 2.29 7.02 5.02
N ASP A 41 3.40 6.35 5.37
CA ASP A 41 3.49 5.60 6.63
C ASP A 41 3.22 6.49 7.84
N ARG A 42 2.45 5.95 8.80
CA ARG A 42 2.01 6.60 10.05
C ARG A 42 1.12 7.83 9.87
N ARG A 43 0.69 8.17 8.65
CA ARG A 43 -0.27 9.25 8.43
C ARG A 43 -1.62 8.90 9.04
N TYR A 44 -2.24 9.89 9.65
CA TYR A 44 -3.60 9.79 10.16
C TYR A 44 -4.59 10.12 9.05
N ILE A 45 -5.41 9.14 8.65
CA ILE A 45 -6.37 9.25 7.54
C ILE A 45 -7.67 8.57 7.98
N ALA A 46 -8.80 9.25 7.79
CA ALA A 46 -10.14 8.69 8.04
C ALA A 46 -10.32 8.05 9.43
N GLY A 47 -9.68 8.61 10.47
CA GLY A 47 -9.80 8.11 11.83
C GLY A 47 -8.73 7.09 12.25
N CYS A 48 -7.84 6.68 11.35
CA CYS A 48 -6.87 5.61 11.58
C CYS A 48 -5.43 6.06 11.30
N HIS A 49 -4.47 5.53 12.07
CA HIS A 49 -3.06 5.59 11.69
C HIS A 49 -2.77 4.52 10.64
N THR A 50 -2.40 4.97 9.44
CA THR A 50 -2.09 4.06 8.33
C THR A 50 -0.69 3.48 8.49
N ARG A 51 -0.52 2.24 8.04
CA ARG A 51 0.77 1.56 7.90
C ARG A 51 0.91 1.08 6.46
N TRP A 52 2.09 1.30 5.90
CA TRP A 52 2.37 0.97 4.50
C TRP A 52 3.59 0.06 4.42
N HIS A 53 3.48 -1.00 3.62
CA HIS A 53 4.51 -2.02 3.46
C HIS A 53 4.67 -2.38 1.98
N VAL A 54 5.91 -2.58 1.54
CA VAL A 54 6.22 -3.13 0.22
C VAL A 54 6.66 -4.58 0.44
N PRO A 55 5.85 -5.57 0.03
CA PRO A 55 6.23 -6.97 0.17
C PRO A 55 7.40 -7.30 -0.76
N ALA A 56 8.36 -8.09 -0.30
CA ALA A 56 9.45 -8.59 -1.14
C ALA A 56 8.95 -9.57 -2.22
N TYR A 57 7.84 -10.24 -1.95
CA TYR A 57 7.18 -11.17 -2.86
C TYR A 57 5.67 -11.18 -2.59
N ARG A 58 4.86 -11.20 -3.65
CA ARG A 58 3.42 -11.44 -3.60
C ARG A 58 3.12 -12.57 -4.58
N ALA A 59 2.79 -13.75 -4.07
CA ALA A 59 2.15 -14.78 -4.90
C ALA A 59 0.76 -14.27 -5.23
N ARG A 60 0.42 -14.23 -6.52
CA ARG A 60 -0.91 -13.85 -7.00
C ARG A 60 -1.60 -15.09 -7.55
#